data_AF-A0A5A7MJT5-F1
#
_entry.id   AF-A0A5A7MJT5-F1
#
_cell.length_a   1.000
_cell.length_b   1.000
_cell.length_c   1.000
_cell.angle_alpha   90.00
_cell.angle_beta   90.00
_cell.angle_gamma   90.00
#
_symmetry.space_group_name_H-M   'P 1'
#
loop_
_entity.id
_entity.type
_entity.pdbx_description
1 polymer ?
#
loop_
_entity_poly.entity_id
_entity_poly.type
_entity_poly.pdbx_seq_one_letter_code
_entity_poly.pdbx_strand_id
1 'polypeptide(L)'
;MTIIKTIAQHPACAEFWLRELHAKIPTWRPIETAPKDGMRILLRSRSGNIADGSWSALRGTWEWPHTMLTPAHWMPLPEPPHSTDKRLMRFPLQI
;
A
#
# COMPACT_ATOMS: atom_id res chain seq x y z
N MET A 1 5.08 10.55 30.22
CA MET A 1 6.41 9.92 30.01
C MET A 1 6.65 9.81 28.52
N THR A 2 7.75 10.34 28.01
CA THR A 2 8.06 10.37 26.57
C THR A 2 8.36 8.96 26.05
N ILE A 3 7.81 8.58 24.89
CA ILE A 3 8.00 7.29 24.20
C ILE A 3 9.47 6.82 24.20
N ILE A 4 10.40 7.77 24.06
CA ILE A 4 11.84 7.52 24.00
C ILE A 4 12.37 6.92 25.32
N LYS A 5 11.88 7.36 26.49
CA LYS A 5 12.30 6.81 27.79
C LYS A 5 11.80 5.38 28.00
N THR A 6 10.63 5.05 27.48
CA THR A 6 10.03 3.70 27.60
C THR A 6 10.73 2.68 26.70
N ILE A 7 11.13 3.09 25.50
CA ILE A 7 11.92 2.25 24.57
C ILE A 7 13.30 1.92 25.15
N ALA A 8 13.96 2.90 25.77
CA ALA A 8 15.28 2.71 26.38
C ALA A 8 15.28 1.72 27.56
N GLN A 9 14.15 1.56 28.25
CA GLN A 9 14.01 0.65 29.39
C GLN A 9 13.83 -0.81 28.98
N HIS A 10 13.38 -1.09 27.73
CA HIS A 10 13.10 -2.44 27.26
C HIS A 10 13.54 -2.62 25.79
N PRO A 11 14.85 -2.67 25.51
CA PRO A 11 15.38 -2.75 24.14
C PRO A 11 14.88 -3.98 23.38
N ALA A 12 14.71 -5.13 24.05
CA ALA A 12 14.16 -6.34 23.43
C ALA A 12 12.70 -6.18 22.97
N CYS A 13 11.87 -5.47 23.74
CA CYS A 13 10.50 -5.14 23.33
C CYS A 13 10.51 -4.20 22.13
N ALA A 14 11.39 -3.21 22.11
CA ALA A 14 11.51 -2.28 20.98
C ALA A 14 11.93 -2.99 19.68
N GLU A 15 12.90 -3.89 19.75
CA GLU A 15 13.29 -4.71 18.59
C GLU A 15 12.15 -5.59 18.09
N PHE A 16 11.40 -6.21 19.00
CA PHE A 16 10.22 -7.01 18.64
C PHE A 16 9.19 -6.17 17.87
N TRP A 17 8.84 -4.99 18.39
CA TRP A 17 7.88 -4.09 17.72
C TRP A 17 8.39 -3.56 16.38
N LEU A 18 9.69 -3.27 16.24
CA LEU A 18 10.26 -2.82 14.97
C LEU A 18 10.19 -3.92 13.90
N ARG A 19 10.44 -5.19 14.27
CA ARG A 19 10.30 -6.33 13.35
C ARG A 19 8.85 -6.50 12.89
N GLU A 20 7.91 -6.42 13.82
CA GLU A 20 6.47 -6.47 13.53
C GLU A 20 6.04 -5.32 12.59
N LEU A 21 6.51 -4.10 12.83
CA LEU A 21 6.20 -2.96 11.97
C LEU A 21 6.82 -3.11 10.58
N HIS A 22 8.07 -3.54 10.49
CA HIS A 22 8.73 -3.79 9.20
C HIS A 22 8.00 -4.87 8.39
N ALA A 23 7.49 -5.92 9.04
CA ALA A 23 6.70 -6.95 8.37
C ALA A 23 5.38 -6.42 7.80
N LYS A 24 4.83 -5.35 8.39
CA LYS A 24 3.59 -4.70 7.92
C LYS A 24 3.80 -3.67 6.82
N ILE A 25 5.02 -3.21 6.58
CA ILE A 25 5.29 -2.24 5.51
C ILE A 25 5.34 -2.99 4.18
N PRO A 26 4.39 -2.75 3.25
CA PRO A 26 4.43 -3.38 1.94
C PRO A 26 5.68 -2.94 1.19
N THR A 27 6.46 -3.91 0.72
CA THR A 27 7.67 -3.69 -0.07
C THR A 27 7.43 -4.04 -1.54
N TRP A 28 8.17 -3.35 -2.41
CA TRP A 28 8.18 -3.66 -3.84
C TRP A 28 8.80 -5.04 -4.08
N ARG A 29 8.10 -5.85 -4.87
CA ARG A 29 8.51 -7.20 -5.26
C ARG A 29 8.61 -7.33 -6.77
N PRO A 30 9.42 -8.27 -7.30
CA PRO A 30 9.48 -8.54 -8.74
C PRO A 30 8.11 -8.92 -9.30
N ILE A 31 7.77 -8.42 -10.49
CA ILE A 31 6.44 -8.62 -11.11
C ILE A 31 6.09 -10.10 -11.33
N GLU A 32 7.09 -10.98 -11.46
CA GLU A 32 6.92 -12.42 -11.66
C GLU A 32 6.27 -13.11 -10.46
N THR A 33 6.37 -12.48 -9.28
CA THR A 33 5.79 -12.97 -8.02
C THR A 33 4.38 -12.43 -7.75
N ALA A 34 3.86 -11.58 -8.64
CA ALA A 34 2.56 -10.94 -8.44
C ALA A 34 1.40 -11.93 -8.60
N PRO A 35 0.33 -11.78 -7.80
CA PRO A 35 -0.86 -12.61 -7.91
C PRO A 35 -1.55 -12.34 -9.25
N LYS A 36 -1.86 -13.41 -9.99
CA LYS A 36 -2.53 -13.36 -11.31
C LYS A 36 -4.02 -13.70 -11.21
N ASP A 37 -4.61 -13.43 -10.05
CA ASP A 37 -6.01 -13.69 -9.71
C ASP A 37 -6.96 -12.56 -10.17
N GLY A 38 -6.42 -11.49 -10.75
CA GLY A 38 -7.18 -10.31 -11.18
C GLY A 38 -7.35 -9.26 -10.09
N MET A 39 -6.77 -9.46 -8.89
CA MET A 39 -6.76 -8.46 -7.84
C MET A 39 -6.04 -7.18 -8.31
N ARG A 40 -6.58 -6.01 -7.93
CA ARG A 40 -5.86 -4.75 -8.17
C ARG A 40 -4.67 -4.62 -7.24
N ILE A 41 -3.52 -4.33 -7.83
CA ILE A 41 -2.25 -4.12 -7.15
C ILE A 41 -1.58 -2.87 -7.69
N LEU A 42 -0.61 -2.32 -6.96
CA LEU A 42 0.21 -1.23 -7.44
C LEU A 42 1.35 -1.79 -8.30
N LEU A 43 1.55 -1.21 -9.47
CA LEU A 43 2.53 -1.64 -10.47
C LEU A 43 3.54 -0.53 -10.73
N ARG A 44 4.79 -0.91 -10.98
CA ARG A 44 5.89 0.01 -11.30
C ARG A 44 6.66 -0.43 -12.53
N SER A 45 6.85 0.44 -13.52
CA SER A 45 7.72 0.19 -14.67
C SER A 45 9.21 0.27 -14.30
N ARG A 46 10.10 -0.22 -15.18
CA ARG A 46 11.55 0.04 -15.04
C ARG A 46 11.90 1.53 -15.13
N SER A 47 11.17 2.29 -15.94
CA SER A 47 11.31 3.74 -16.08
C SER A 47 10.81 4.54 -14.86
N GLY A 48 10.18 3.89 -13.88
CA GLY A 48 9.72 4.52 -12.65
C GLY A 48 8.27 5.01 -12.67
N ASN A 49 7.50 4.74 -13.73
CA ASN A 49 6.06 5.02 -13.76
C ASN A 49 5.34 4.10 -12.77
N ILE A 50 4.40 4.64 -11.99
CA ILE A 50 3.64 3.90 -10.98
C ILE A 50 2.15 4.13 -11.23
N ALA A 51 1.39 3.05 -11.30
CA ALA A 51 -0.06 3.08 -11.40
C ALA A 51 -0.66 1.78 -10.85
N ASP A 52 -1.95 1.77 -10.50
CA ASP A 52 -2.65 0.53 -10.19
C ASP A 52 -3.02 -0.24 -11.47
N GLY A 53 -3.21 -1.54 -11.33
CA GLY A 53 -3.64 -2.42 -12.41
C GLY A 53 -3.95 -3.82 -11.93
N SER A 54 -4.37 -4.68 -12.86
CA SER A 54 -4.78 -6.05 -12.59
C SER A 54 -4.32 -7.01 -13.68
N TRP A 55 -4.18 -8.28 -13.34
CA TRP A 55 -3.88 -9.30 -14.33
C TRP A 55 -5.12 -9.62 -15.17
N SER A 56 -4.99 -9.61 -16.49
CA SER A 56 -6.03 -10.03 -17.42
C SER A 56 -5.80 -11.46 -17.86
N ALA A 57 -6.61 -12.39 -17.34
CA ALA A 57 -6.51 -13.81 -17.72
C ALA A 57 -6.83 -14.04 -19.21
N LEU A 58 -7.70 -13.22 -19.80
CA LEU A 58 -8.07 -13.30 -21.22
C LEU A 58 -6.93 -12.90 -22.15
N ARG A 59 -6.17 -11.86 -21.77
CA ARG A 59 -5.05 -11.35 -22.58
C ARG A 59 -3.71 -11.94 -22.20
N GLY A 60 -3.59 -12.53 -21.01
CA GLY A 60 -2.32 -13.00 -20.46
C GLY A 60 -1.36 -11.86 -20.16
N THR A 61 -1.86 -10.66 -19.85
CA THR A 61 -1.05 -9.45 -19.63
C THR A 61 -1.57 -8.63 -18.45
N TRP A 62 -0.71 -7.73 -17.94
CA TRP A 62 -1.11 -6.72 -16.96
C TRP A 62 -1.89 -5.60 -17.65
N GLU A 63 -3.11 -5.35 -17.19
CA GLU A 63 -3.93 -4.21 -17.59
C GLU A 63 -3.68 -3.05 -16.61
N TRP A 64 -3.10 -1.97 -17.13
CA TRP A 64 -2.72 -0.77 -16.38
C TRP A 64 -2.58 0.41 -17.34
N PRO A 65 -2.61 1.68 -16.86
CA PRO A 65 -2.63 2.87 -17.72
C PRO A 65 -1.44 3.01 -18.68
N HIS A 66 -0.32 2.38 -18.36
CA HIS A 66 0.90 2.40 -19.18
C HIS A 66 0.93 1.19 -20.11
N THR A 67 -0.07 1.04 -20.98
CA THR A 67 -0.29 -0.14 -21.84
C THR A 67 0.91 -0.52 -22.73
N MET A 68 1.79 0.42 -23.06
CA MET A 68 3.01 0.19 -23.84
C MET A 68 4.20 -0.26 -23.00
N LEU A 69 4.08 -0.29 -21.67
CA LEU A 69 5.12 -0.72 -20.75
C LEU A 69 4.72 -2.03 -20.09
N THR A 70 5.71 -2.89 -19.88
CA THR A 70 5.56 -4.03 -18.98
C THR A 70 5.93 -3.59 -17.57
N PRO A 71 5.08 -3.81 -16.55
CA PRO A 71 5.45 -3.53 -15.18
C PRO A 71 6.60 -4.44 -14.76
N ALA A 72 7.50 -3.93 -13.93
CA ALA A 72 8.69 -4.64 -13.46
C ALA A 72 8.60 -5.01 -11.98
N HIS A 73 7.84 -4.25 -11.19
CA HIS A 73 7.64 -4.50 -9.77
C HIS A 73 6.18 -4.28 -9.39
N TRP A 74 5.79 -4.86 -8.25
CA TRP A 74 4.48 -4.70 -7.68
C TRP A 74 4.51 -4.58 -6.16
N MET A 75 3.42 -4.06 -5.60
CA MET A 75 3.09 -4.15 -4.17
C MET A 75 1.57 -4.17 -3.98
N PRO A 76 1.04 -4.67 -2.84
CA PRO A 76 -0.37 -4.52 -2.51
C PRO A 76 -0.77 -3.03 -2.51
N LEU A 77 -2.04 -2.74 -2.83
CA LEU A 77 -2.56 -1.40 -2.64
C LEU A 77 -2.51 -1.03 -1.15
N PRO A 78 -2.06 0.20 -0.81
CA PRO A 78 -2.17 0.68 0.57
C PRO A 78 -3.64 0.77 0.96
N GLU A 79 -3.92 0.67 2.25
CA GLU A 79 -5.26 0.98 2.75
C GLU A 79 -5.63 2.42 2.35
N PRO A 80 -6.85 2.63 1.81
CA PRO A 80 -7.28 3.97 1.48
C PRO A 80 -7.26 4.82 2.75
N PRO A 81 -6.90 6.12 2.66
CA PRO A 81 -7.04 7.00 3.80
C PRO A 81 -8.51 6.97 4.24
N HIS A 82 -8.75 6.88 5.55
CA HIS A 82 -10.10 7.03 6.09
C HIS A 82 -10.72 8.29 5.49
N SER A 83 -11.82 8.14 4.76
CA SER A 83 -12.57 9.28 4.25
C SER A 83 -13.11 10.03 5.47
N THR A 84 -12.44 11.09 5.90
CA THR A 84 -13.08 12.09 6.74
C THR A 84 -14.12 12.77 5.86
N ASP A 85 -15.31 12.16 5.75
CA ASP A 85 -16.48 12.80 5.20
C ASP A 85 -16.85 13.97 6.13
N LYS A 86 -16.29 15.14 5.83
CA LYS A 86 -16.59 16.39 6.55
C LYS A 86 -18.03 16.87 6.28
N ARG A 87 -18.82 16.19 5.45
CA ARG A 87 -20.15 16.61 5.02
C ARG A 87 -21.26 16.25 6.00
N LEU A 88 -20.96 15.51 7.08
CA LEU A 88 -21.92 15.19 8.15
C LEU A 88 -21.81 16.06 9.40
N MET A 89 -20.92 17.06 9.46
CA MET A 89 -21.05 18.15 10.45
C MET A 89 -22.10 19.17 9.98
N ARG A 90 -23.35 18.72 9.81
CA ARG A 90 -24.50 19.64 9.79
C ARG A 90 -24.63 20.21 11.20
N PHE A 91 -24.14 21.42 11.40
CA PHE A 91 -24.55 22.26 12.52
C PHE A 91 -26.08 22.44 12.44
N PRO A 92 -26.85 22.16 13.50
CA PRO A 92 -28.23 22.59 13.52
C PRO A 92 -28.24 24.13 13.55
N LEU A 93 -28.83 24.75 12.53
CA LEU A 93 -29.24 26.15 12.60
C LEU A 93 -30.30 26.22 13.71
N GLN A 94 -29.92 26.73 14.88
CA GLN A 94 -30.90 27.25 15.83
C GLN A 94 -31.48 28.54 15.24
N ILE A 95 -32.81 28.52 15.15
CA ILE A 95 -33.72 29.58 14.70
C ILE A 95 -33.60 30.79 15.63
#